data_AF-A0A5J5ICF9-F1
#
_entry.id   AF-A0A5J5ICF9-F1
#
_cell.length_a   1.000
_cell.length_b   1.000
_cell.length_c   1.000
_cell.angle_alpha   90.00
_cell.angle_beta   90.00
_cell.angle_gamma   90.00
#
_symmetry.space_group_name_H-M   'P 1'
#
loop_
_entity.id
_entity.type
_entity.pdbx_description
1 polymer ?
#
loop_
_entity_poly.entity_id
_entity_poly.type
_entity_poly.pdbx_seq_one_letter_code
_entity_poly.pdbx_strand_id
1 'polypeptide(L)'
;MQKNWYVLYTKPHCEIKVTGSLSKLKVENFCPQVGRKSQSFMRIKYKKEPLFPSYVFVKTTESEIAALCKKVDNVLNIVYYGSKPAIISIDEIDAIKEFSSNHLEISLEKCHIDSYFKGSILGDNLYQMDGKIWIIKNRVIKVNLPSLGYTMVAHTEDTGRWSRELLLDKEVLDSTIRG
;
A
#
# COMPACT_ATOMS: atom_id res chain seq x y z
N MET A 1 9.36 17.48 16.28
CA MET A 1 9.26 17.31 14.82
C MET A 1 8.32 16.16 14.53
N GLN A 2 7.32 16.35 13.67
CA GLN A 2 6.38 15.27 13.32
C GLN A 2 7.06 14.31 12.35
N LYS A 3 6.82 13.00 12.52
CA LYS A 3 7.31 11.95 11.61
C LYS A 3 6.20 11.61 10.63
N ASN A 4 6.54 11.56 9.35
CA ASN A 4 5.63 11.25 8.28
C ASN A 4 6.12 10.03 7.49
N TRP A 5 5.21 9.37 6.78
CA TRP A 5 5.57 8.31 5.84
C TRP A 5 5.97 8.92 4.52
N TYR A 6 7.11 8.48 4.01
CA TYR A 6 7.68 8.91 2.75
C TYR A 6 8.06 7.69 1.91
N VAL A 7 8.35 7.93 0.63
CA VAL A 7 8.77 6.89 -0.32
C VAL A 7 10.18 7.14 -0.81
N LEU A 8 11.00 6.10 -0.71
CA LEU A 8 12.31 6.04 -1.34
C LEU A 8 12.20 5.25 -2.64
N TYR A 9 12.73 5.84 -3.70
CA TYR A 9 12.96 5.16 -4.97
C TYR A 9 14.31 4.46 -4.93
N THR A 10 14.31 3.14 -5.08
CA THR A 10 15.50 2.29 -5.00
C THR A 10 15.88 1.73 -6.37
N LYS A 11 17.06 1.13 -6.48
CA LYS A 11 17.37 0.27 -7.64
C LYS A 11 16.41 -0.93 -7.68
N PRO A 12 16.01 -1.39 -8.88
CA PRO A 12 15.15 -2.56 -9.01
C PRO A 12 15.82 -3.79 -8.38
N HIS A 13 15.01 -4.63 -7.73
CA HIS A 13 15.44 -5.87 -7.04
C HIS A 13 16.35 -5.65 -5.82
N CYS A 14 16.59 -4.40 -5.42
CA CYS A 14 17.39 -4.04 -4.24
C CYS A 14 16.53 -3.65 -3.03
N GLU A 15 15.20 -3.70 -3.14
CA GLU A 15 14.24 -3.21 -2.14
C GLU A 15 14.45 -3.92 -0.80
N ILE A 16 14.62 -5.25 -0.82
CA ILE A 16 14.84 -6.07 0.38
C ILE A 16 16.16 -5.70 1.05
N LYS A 17 17.21 -5.47 0.25
CA LYS A 17 18.53 -5.07 0.76
C LYS A 17 18.48 -3.69 1.43
N VAL A 18 17.81 -2.74 0.79
CA VAL A 18 17.60 -1.38 1.31
C VAL A 18 16.81 -1.43 2.61
N THR A 19 15.72 -2.20 2.66
CA THR A 19 14.92 -2.46 3.88
C THR A 19 15.79 -2.98 5.02
N GLY A 20 16.67 -3.96 4.74
CA GLY A 20 17.62 -4.47 5.72
C GLY A 20 18.63 -3.43 6.22
N SER A 21 19.15 -2.57 5.33
CA SER A 21 20.02 -1.46 5.72
C SER A 21 19.30 -0.42 6.58
N LEU A 22 18.05 -0.09 6.26
CA LEU A 22 17.23 0.84 7.04
C LEU A 22 16.92 0.29 8.44
N SER A 23 16.60 -1.00 8.55
CA SER A 23 16.38 -1.66 9.84
C SER A 23 17.64 -1.63 10.72
N LYS A 24 18.85 -1.77 10.14
CA LYS A 24 20.12 -1.62 10.89
C LYS A 24 20.32 -0.20 11.42
N LEU A 25 19.83 0.80 10.69
CA LEU A 25 19.84 2.21 11.11
C LEU A 25 18.72 2.56 12.10
N LYS A 26 17.93 1.57 12.55
CA LYS A 26 16.77 1.75 13.45
C LYS A 26 15.70 2.70 12.90
N VAL A 27 15.55 2.74 11.57
CA VAL A 27 14.51 3.52 10.88
C VAL A 27 13.29 2.64 10.66
N GLU A 28 12.12 3.13 11.06
CA GLU A 28 10.83 2.49 10.75
C GLU A 28 10.65 2.43 9.22
N ASN A 29 10.58 1.22 8.67
CA ASN A 29 10.47 0.97 7.25
C ASN A 29 9.41 -0.09 6.97
N PHE A 30 8.84 -0.03 5.77
CA PHE A 30 7.81 -0.93 5.31
C PHE A 30 8.00 -1.21 3.82
N CYS A 31 8.00 -2.48 3.45
CA CYS A 31 8.09 -2.93 2.07
C CYS A 31 7.06 -4.06 1.88
N PRO A 32 5.90 -3.79 1.26
CA PRO A 32 4.91 -4.82 1.00
C PRO A 32 5.47 -5.83 -0.01
N GLN A 33 5.39 -7.12 0.33
CA GLN A 33 5.88 -8.22 -0.49
C GLN A 33 4.75 -9.19 -0.79
N VAL A 34 4.63 -9.59 -2.05
CA VAL A 34 3.62 -10.54 -2.50
C VAL A 34 4.29 -11.79 -3.07
N GLY A 35 3.66 -12.94 -2.84
CA GLY A 35 4.13 -14.22 -3.37
C GLY A 35 3.63 -14.41 -4.79
N ARG A 36 4.49 -14.19 -5.78
CA ARG A 36 4.11 -14.43 -7.19
C ARG A 36 4.45 -15.87 -7.59
N LYS A 37 3.45 -16.56 -8.18
CA LYS A 37 3.66 -17.85 -8.84
C LYS A 37 4.48 -17.60 -10.11
N SER A 38 5.73 -18.02 -10.12
CA SER A 38 6.56 -18.04 -11.32
C SER A 38 6.61 -19.48 -11.83
N GLN A 39 5.94 -19.72 -12.96
CA GLN A 39 6.02 -21.00 -13.64
C GLN A 39 7.22 -20.99 -14.59
N SER A 40 8.17 -21.88 -14.36
CA SER A 40 9.16 -22.26 -15.37
C SER A 40 8.64 -23.50 -16.11
N PHE A 41 9.19 -23.79 -17.29
CA PHE A 41 8.75 -24.86 -18.19
C PHE A 41 8.53 -26.22 -17.51
N MET A 42 9.20 -26.49 -16.38
CA MET A 42 9.14 -27.77 -15.67
C MET A 42 8.69 -27.69 -14.20
N ARG A 43 8.61 -26.49 -13.58
CA ARG A 43 8.32 -26.34 -12.14
C ARG A 43 7.63 -25.00 -11.82
N ILE A 44 6.69 -25.03 -10.88
CA ILE A 44 6.10 -23.84 -10.26
C ILE A 44 6.97 -23.46 -9.05
N LYS A 45 7.48 -22.23 -9.03
CA LYS A 45 8.21 -21.65 -7.90
C LYS A 45 7.47 -20.41 -7.38
N TYR A 46 7.28 -20.32 -6.08
CA TYR A 46 6.77 -19.12 -5.42
C TYR A 46 7.94 -18.18 -5.12
N LYS A 47 7.97 -17.02 -5.75
CA LYS A 47 9.00 -16.00 -5.52
C LYS A 47 8.35 -14.83 -4.77
N LYS A 48 8.98 -14.39 -3.68
CA LYS A 48 8.59 -13.15 -2.99
C LYS A 48 9.09 -11.97 -3.81
N GLU A 49 8.16 -11.18 -4.33
CA GLU A 49 8.47 -9.98 -5.09
C GLU A 49 7.83 -8.78 -4.39
N PRO A 50 8.48 -7.60 -4.41
CA PRO A 50 7.87 -6.40 -3.84
C PRO A 50 6.60 -6.07 -4.61
N LEU A 51 5.54 -5.70 -3.88
CA LEU A 51 4.29 -5.27 -4.48
C LEU A 51 4.52 -4.02 -5.33
N PHE A 52 5.23 -3.04 -4.78
CA PHE A 52 5.67 -1.85 -5.50
C PHE A 52 7.14 -2.00 -5.91
N PRO A 53 7.45 -2.24 -7.19
CA PRO A 53 8.83 -2.38 -7.62
C PRO A 53 9.59 -1.07 -7.43
N SER A 54 10.82 -1.15 -6.92
CA SER A 54 11.71 0.00 -6.66
C SER A 54 11.19 1.01 -5.62
N TYR A 55 10.17 0.69 -4.82
CA TYR A 55 9.58 1.60 -3.84
C TYR A 55 9.75 1.01 -2.43
N VAL A 56 10.23 1.83 -1.50
CA VAL A 56 10.35 1.48 -0.08
C VAL A 56 9.73 2.59 0.75
N PHE A 57 8.82 2.23 1.65
CA PHE A 57 8.17 3.17 2.54
C PHE A 57 9.01 3.35 3.81
N VAL A 58 9.22 4.59 4.24
CA VAL A 58 9.99 4.91 5.45
C VAL A 58 9.26 5.97 6.27
N LYS A 59 9.31 5.83 7.59
CA LYS A 59 8.73 6.79 8.52
C LYS A 59 9.82 7.56 9.21
N THR A 60 9.93 8.85 8.91
CA THR A 60 11.02 9.69 9.37
C THR A 60 10.63 11.17 9.34
N THR A 61 11.56 12.07 9.60
CA THR A 61 11.37 13.52 9.44
C THR A 61 11.93 13.98 8.09
N GLU A 62 11.51 15.15 7.60
CA GLU A 62 11.96 15.71 6.32
C GLU A 62 13.49 15.92 6.26
N SER A 63 14.11 16.33 7.38
CA SER A 63 15.56 16.52 7.43
C SER A 63 16.31 15.18 7.42
N GLU A 64 15.75 14.17 8.09
CA GLU A 64 16.37 12.84 8.17
C GLU A 64 16.26 12.09 6.85
N ILE A 65 15.15 12.20 6.11
CA ILE A 65 15.01 11.46 4.85
C ILE A 65 16.05 11.85 3.81
N ALA A 66 16.37 13.14 3.71
CA ALA A 66 17.41 13.63 2.82
C ALA A 66 18.78 13.07 3.20
N ALA A 67 19.06 12.95 4.51
CA ALA A 67 20.28 12.32 5.01
C ALA A 67 20.29 10.81 4.77
N LEU A 68 19.16 10.11 4.96
CA LEU A 68 19.02 8.68 4.73
C LEU A 68 19.24 8.31 3.26
N CYS A 69 18.69 9.10 2.34
CA CYS A 69 18.89 8.91 0.90
C CYS A 69 20.36 8.96 0.50
N LYS A 70 21.19 9.75 1.21
CA LYS A 70 22.65 9.83 0.97
C LYS A 70 23.43 8.73 1.69
N LYS A 71 22.93 8.25 2.83
CA LYS A 71 23.62 7.26 3.66
C LYS A 71 23.39 5.82 3.21
N VAL A 72 22.23 5.52 2.62
CA VAL A 72 21.83 4.14 2.30
C VAL A 72 22.16 3.81 0.85
N ASP A 73 23.03 2.83 0.66
CA ASP A 73 23.34 2.31 -0.67
C ASP A 73 22.10 1.74 -1.38
N ASN A 74 22.04 1.94 -2.71
CA ASN A 74 20.98 1.49 -3.61
C ASN A 74 19.65 2.26 -3.52
N VAL A 75 19.61 3.34 -2.74
CA VAL A 75 18.57 4.38 -2.86
C VAL A 75 18.99 5.31 -4.00
N LEU A 76 18.09 5.55 -4.95
CA LEU A 76 18.30 6.42 -6.09
C LEU A 76 17.82 7.85 -5.79
N ASN A 77 16.59 7.98 -5.29
CA ASN A 77 16.02 9.28 -4.98
C ASN A 77 14.85 9.15 -4.00
N ILE A 78 14.36 10.28 -3.49
CA ILE A 78 13.08 10.38 -2.78
C ILE A 78 12.00 10.66 -3.84
N VAL A 79 10.77 10.17 -3.63
CA VAL A 79 9.64 10.53 -4.50
C VAL A 79 9.16 11.93 -4.10
N TYR A 80 9.05 12.84 -5.06
CA TYR A 80 8.60 14.21 -4.85
C TYR A 80 7.26 14.46 -5.54
N TYR A 81 6.39 15.22 -4.87
CA TYR A 81 5.21 15.80 -5.47
C TYR A 81 5.46 17.30 -5.65
N GLY A 82 5.82 17.69 -6.88
CA GLY A 82 6.31 19.04 -7.17
C GLY A 82 7.64 19.31 -6.45
N SER A 83 7.65 20.30 -5.56
CA SER A 83 8.86 20.71 -4.81
C SER A 83 8.97 20.09 -3.41
N LYS A 84 8.01 19.27 -2.98
CA LYS A 84 7.97 18.68 -1.64
C LYS A 84 8.07 17.15 -1.72
N PRO A 85 8.71 16.49 -0.74
CA PRO A 85 8.72 15.03 -0.69
C PRO A 85 7.29 14.51 -0.58
N ALA A 86 6.98 13.42 -1.29
CA ALA A 86 5.66 12.81 -1.27
C ALA A 86 5.39 12.23 0.12
N ILE A 87 4.38 12.78 0.79
CA ILE A 87 3.92 12.33 2.10
C ILE A 87 2.74 11.39 1.88
N ILE A 88 2.81 10.21 2.50
CA ILE A 88 1.74 9.23 2.46
C ILE A 88 0.97 9.28 3.78
N SER A 89 -0.36 9.18 3.69
CA SER A 89 -1.22 9.11 4.85
C SER A 89 -1.06 7.77 5.58
N ILE A 90 -1.20 7.76 6.90
CA ILE A 90 -1.10 6.51 7.66
C ILE A 90 -2.18 5.51 7.24
N ASP A 91 -3.39 5.98 6.88
CA ASP A 91 -4.48 5.17 6.34
C ASP A 91 -4.12 4.46 5.03
N GLU A 92 -3.31 5.09 4.17
CA GLU A 92 -2.86 4.44 2.93
C GLU A 92 -1.86 3.32 3.23
N ILE A 93 -0.94 3.55 4.17
CA ILE A 93 0.01 2.52 4.61
C ILE A 93 -0.73 1.36 5.29
N ASP A 94 -1.74 1.66 6.10
CA ASP A 94 -2.55 0.65 6.78
C ASP A 94 -3.37 -0.17 5.78
N ALA A 95 -4.01 0.48 4.82
CA ALA A 95 -4.69 -0.19 3.72
C ALA A 95 -3.75 -1.10 2.92
N ILE A 96 -2.52 -0.66 2.62
CA ILE A 96 -1.53 -1.51 1.94
C ILE A 96 -1.16 -2.74 2.80
N LYS A 97 -1.01 -2.56 4.12
CA LYS A 97 -0.69 -3.65 5.05
C LYS A 97 -1.81 -4.68 5.12
N GLU A 98 -3.04 -4.23 5.32
CA GLU A 98 -4.23 -5.08 5.36
C GLU A 98 -4.35 -5.86 4.06
N PHE A 99 -4.22 -5.18 2.92
CA PHE A 99 -4.35 -5.80 1.62
C PHE A 99 -3.25 -6.84 1.35
N SER A 100 -2.00 -6.52 1.69
CA SER A 100 -0.87 -7.43 1.56
C SER A 100 -0.98 -8.65 2.49
N SER A 101 -1.71 -8.55 3.60
CA SER A 101 -1.93 -9.68 4.52
C SER A 101 -3.08 -10.58 4.05
N ASN A 102 -4.12 -9.99 3.46
CA ASN A 102 -5.36 -10.68 3.13
C ASN A 102 -5.38 -11.29 1.73
N HIS A 103 -4.52 -10.83 0.82
CA HIS A 103 -4.54 -11.24 -0.58
C HIS A 103 -3.19 -11.76 -1.04
N LEU A 104 -3.20 -12.98 -1.60
CA LEU A 104 -2.02 -13.62 -2.16
C LEU A 104 -1.70 -13.12 -3.58
N GLU A 105 -2.72 -12.73 -4.35
CA GLU A 105 -2.59 -12.28 -5.73
C GLU A 105 -3.07 -10.83 -5.86
N ILE A 106 -2.11 -9.90 -5.83
CA ILE A 106 -2.34 -8.47 -5.96
C ILE A 106 -1.69 -7.98 -7.25
N SER A 107 -2.44 -7.19 -8.01
CA SER A 107 -2.00 -6.48 -9.20
C SER A 107 -2.05 -4.97 -8.98
N LEU A 108 -1.11 -4.23 -9.57
CA LEU A 108 -1.08 -2.77 -9.57
C LEU A 108 -1.46 -2.24 -10.95
N GLU A 109 -2.51 -1.41 -10.99
CA GLU A 109 -2.89 -0.63 -12.17
C GLU A 109 -2.44 0.82 -11.98
N LYS A 110 -1.83 1.45 -13.01
CA LYS A 110 -1.50 2.89 -12.97
C LYS A 110 -2.78 3.69 -13.18
N CYS A 111 -3.12 4.58 -12.27
CA CYS A 111 -4.26 5.48 -12.44
C CYS A 111 -3.74 6.86 -12.85
N HIS A 112 -4.21 7.38 -13.98
CA HIS A 112 -3.92 8.76 -14.36
C HIS A 112 -4.54 9.70 -13.32
N ILE A 113 -3.69 10.56 -12.73
CA ILE A 113 -4.00 11.50 -11.65
C ILE A 113 -5.07 12.54 -12.05
N ASP A 114 -5.51 12.56 -13.31
CA ASP A 114 -6.55 13.45 -13.83
C ASP A 114 -7.94 13.22 -13.21
N SER A 115 -8.13 12.11 -12.49
CA SER A 115 -9.40 11.81 -11.83
C SER A 115 -9.26 11.99 -10.31
N TYR A 116 -9.23 13.24 -9.86
CA TYR A 116 -10.13 13.60 -8.77
C TYR A 116 -11.54 13.30 -9.28
N PHE A 117 -11.94 12.03 -9.34
CA PHE A 117 -13.32 11.64 -9.60
C PHE A 117 -14.08 11.95 -8.33
N LYS A 118 -14.30 13.25 -8.16
CA LYS A 118 -15.36 13.86 -7.38
C LYS A 118 -16.57 12.96 -7.56
N GLY A 119 -17.05 12.41 -6.45
CA GLY A 119 -18.14 11.45 -6.44
C GLY A 119 -19.25 11.87 -7.39
N SER A 120 -19.51 11.04 -8.38
CA SER A 120 -20.72 11.06 -9.20
C SER A 120 -20.85 9.68 -9.84
N ILE A 121 -21.39 8.75 -9.04
CA ILE A 121 -22.47 7.82 -9.40
C ILE A 121 -22.38 7.24 -10.82
N LEU A 122 -22.16 5.92 -10.92
CA LEU A 122 -23.07 5.02 -11.66
C LEU A 122 -22.75 3.55 -11.33
N GLY A 123 -23.68 2.85 -10.67
CA GLY A 123 -23.67 1.38 -10.58
C GLY A 123 -24.13 0.81 -9.24
N ASP A 124 -25.41 0.45 -9.18
CA ASP A 124 -26.13 -0.26 -8.10
C ASP A 124 -25.30 -1.29 -7.28
N ASN A 125 -25.20 -1.01 -5.97
CA ASN A 125 -24.55 -1.76 -4.87
C ASN A 125 -23.05 -1.52 -4.65
N LEU A 126 -22.68 -0.26 -4.38
CA LEU A 126 -21.35 0.15 -3.94
C LEU A 126 -21.39 0.52 -2.46
N TYR A 127 -20.84 -0.32 -1.57
CA TYR A 127 -20.67 0.06 -0.16
C TYR A 127 -19.48 1.00 -0.04
N GLN A 128 -19.78 2.27 0.24
CA GLN A 128 -18.83 3.32 0.53
C GLN A 128 -18.37 3.18 1.99
N MET A 129 -17.10 2.89 2.21
CA MET A 129 -16.44 3.16 3.50
C MET A 129 -15.22 4.03 3.22
N ASP A 130 -15.27 5.24 3.77
CA ASP A 130 -14.19 6.22 3.91
C ASP A 130 -13.20 6.30 2.74
N GLY A 131 -13.69 6.82 1.60
CA GLY A 131 -12.88 7.55 0.61
C GLY A 131 -11.76 6.82 -0.15
N LYS A 132 -11.42 5.56 0.14
CA LYS A 132 -10.20 4.91 -0.43
C LYS A 132 -10.36 3.47 -0.90
N ILE A 133 -11.45 2.79 -0.57
CA ILE A 133 -11.67 1.37 -0.88
C ILE A 133 -12.91 1.20 -1.76
N TRP A 134 -12.75 0.62 -2.95
CA TRP A 134 -13.82 0.30 -3.89
C TRP A 134 -13.94 -1.23 -4.01
N ILE A 135 -15.00 -1.80 -3.42
CA ILE A 135 -15.35 -3.20 -3.64
C ILE A 135 -16.29 -3.24 -4.86
N ILE A 136 -15.84 -3.82 -5.96
CA ILE A 136 -16.70 -3.99 -7.14
C ILE A 136 -17.28 -5.41 -7.08
N LYS A 137 -18.62 -5.51 -7.22
CA LYS A 137 -19.36 -6.76 -7.47
C LYS A 137 -18.56 -7.62 -8.46
N ASN A 138 -18.25 -8.86 -8.05
CA ASN A 138 -17.48 -9.88 -8.78
C ASN A 138 -16.05 -10.16 -8.25
N ARG A 139 -15.90 -10.39 -6.94
CA ARG A 139 -14.68 -10.98 -6.34
C ARG A 139 -13.38 -10.17 -6.51
N VAL A 140 -13.48 -8.88 -6.79
CA VAL A 140 -12.32 -8.01 -7.00
C VAL A 140 -12.40 -6.80 -6.08
N ILE A 141 -11.38 -6.64 -5.23
CA ILE A 141 -11.25 -5.49 -4.33
C ILE A 141 -10.25 -4.52 -4.97
N LYS A 142 -10.66 -3.27 -5.16
CA LYS A 142 -9.81 -2.20 -5.68
C LYS A 142 -9.56 -1.16 -4.59
N VAL A 143 -8.30 -0.84 -4.31
CA VAL A 143 -7.91 0.20 -3.35
C VAL A 143 -7.16 1.29 -4.10
N ASN A 144 -7.61 2.54 -3.97
CA ASN A 144 -6.95 3.67 -4.62
C ASN A 144 -5.91 4.28 -3.68
N LEU A 145 -4.69 4.46 -4.18
CA LEU A 145 -3.59 5.13 -3.50
C LEU A 145 -3.31 6.47 -4.18
N PRO A 146 -4.08 7.52 -3.85
CA PRO A 146 -3.94 8.83 -4.49
C PRO A 146 -2.53 9.40 -4.32
N SER A 147 -1.86 9.13 -3.19
CA SER A 147 -0.50 9.64 -2.93
C SER A 147 0.57 9.01 -3.84
N LEU A 148 0.29 7.84 -4.41
CA LEU A 148 1.21 7.15 -5.31
C LEU A 148 0.75 7.15 -6.78
N GLY A 149 -0.51 7.50 -7.06
CA GLY A 149 -1.10 7.40 -8.40
C GLY A 149 -1.31 5.95 -8.87
N TYR A 150 -1.44 5.00 -7.94
CA TYR A 150 -1.69 3.59 -8.26
C TYR A 150 -3.05 3.15 -7.71
N THR A 151 -3.67 2.21 -8.39
CA THR A 151 -4.81 1.44 -7.89
C THR A 151 -4.37 0.00 -7.68
N MET A 152 -4.49 -0.48 -6.45
CA MET A 152 -4.27 -1.88 -6.09
C MET A 152 -5.53 -2.68 -6.40
N VAL A 153 -5.36 -3.86 -7.01
CA VAL A 153 -6.46 -4.75 -7.39
C VAL A 153 -6.12 -6.16 -6.91
N ALA A 154 -6.99 -6.76 -6.11
CA ALA A 154 -6.86 -8.14 -5.67
C ALA A 154 -8.07 -8.94 -6.11
N HIS A 155 -7.81 -10.16 -6.58
CA HIS A 155 -8.83 -11.15 -6.84
C HIS A 155 -9.00 -11.97 -5.56
N THR A 156 -10.17 -11.89 -4.93
CA THR A 156 -10.52 -12.71 -3.76
C THR A 156 -11.25 -13.97 -4.23
N GLU A 157 -10.70 -15.14 -3.93
CA GLU A 157 -11.49 -16.36 -3.88
C GLU A 157 -12.24 -16.32 -2.55
N ASP A 158 -13.56 -16.12 -2.64
CA ASP A 158 -14.55 -16.04 -1.58
C ASP A 158 -14.05 -16.39 -0.18
N THR A 159 -13.73 -15.36 0.62
CA THR A 159 -13.71 -15.49 2.07
C THR A 159 -14.73 -14.53 2.64
N GLY A 160 -16.01 -14.88 2.45
CA GLY A 160 -17.19 -14.24 3.06
C GLY A 160 -17.23 -14.27 4.60
N ARG A 161 -16.09 -14.23 5.29
CA ARG A 161 -15.99 -14.05 6.75
C ARG A 161 -15.72 -12.60 7.15
N TRP A 162 -15.00 -11.84 6.33
CA TRP A 162 -14.52 -10.50 6.72
C TRP A 162 -15.61 -9.43 6.75
N SER A 163 -16.64 -9.56 5.89
CA SER A 163 -17.74 -8.60 5.89
C SER A 163 -18.58 -8.66 7.17
N ARG A 164 -18.60 -9.77 7.90
CA ARG A 164 -19.37 -9.89 9.16
C ARG A 164 -18.54 -9.46 10.37
N GLU A 165 -17.26 -9.77 10.40
CA GLU A 165 -16.39 -9.44 11.53
C GLU A 165 -16.17 -7.91 11.64
N LEU A 166 -15.92 -7.23 10.51
CA LEU A 166 -15.77 -5.76 10.48
C LEU A 166 -17.08 -4.99 10.78
N LEU A 167 -18.24 -5.62 10.60
CA LEU A 167 -19.53 -5.04 11.00
C LEU A 167 -19.75 -5.17 12.52
N LEU A 168 -19.32 -6.28 13.11
CA LEU A 168 -19.43 -6.54 14.55
C LEU A 168 -18.55 -5.58 15.36
N ASP A 169 -17.32 -5.31 14.92
CA ASP A 169 -16.44 -4.35 15.59
C ASP A 169 -16.99 -2.91 15.54
N LYS A 170 -17.69 -2.53 14.47
CA LYS A 170 -18.32 -1.21 14.35
C LYS A 170 -19.58 -1.06 15.22
N GLU A 171 -20.44 -2.08 15.32
CA GLU A 171 -21.61 -2.03 16.20
C GLU A 171 -21.22 -1.98 17.69
N VAL A 172 -20.14 -2.68 18.08
CA VAL A 172 -19.65 -2.66 19.46
C VAL A 172 -19.06 -1.29 19.82
N LEU A 173 -18.34 -0.64 18.90
CA LEU A 173 -17.76 0.68 19.16
C LEU A 173 -18.83 1.78 19.27
N ASP A 174 -19.88 1.74 18.45
CA ASP A 174 -20.96 2.74 18.47
C ASP A 174 -21.85 2.61 19.74
N SER A 175 -22.01 1.39 20.26
CA SER A 175 -22.75 1.12 21.50
C SER A 175 -22.07 1.64 22.77
N THR A 176 -20.74 1.81 22.76
CA THR A 176 -19.96 2.27 23.92
C THR A 176 -19.94 3.79 24.04
N ILE A 177 -20.19 4.52 22.94
CA ILE A 177 -20.15 6.00 22.91
C ILE A 177 -21.54 6.61 23.22
N ARG A 178 -22.59 5.79 23.25
CA ARG A 178 -23.99 6.22 23.53
C ARG A 178 -24.52 5.83 24.92
N GLY A 179 -23.68 5.25 25.78
CA GLY A 179 -24.02 4.84 27.16
C GLY A 179 -23.53 5.81 28.21
#